data_AF-A0A4Q4D272-F1
#
_entry.id   AF-A0A4Q4D272-F1
#
_cell.length_a   1.000
_cell.length_b   1.000
_cell.length_c   1.000
_cell.angle_alpha   90.00
_cell.angle_beta   90.00
_cell.angle_gamma   90.00
#
_symmetry.space_group_name_H-M   'P 1'
#
loop_
_entity.id
_entity.type
_entity.pdbx_description
1 polymer ?
#
loop_
_entity_poly.entity_id
_entity_poly.type
_entity_poly.pdbx_seq_one_letter_code
_entity_poly.pdbx_strand_id
1 'polypeptide(L)'
;MTTRQTRKKNTVTVQTVDATEQDAGTAAAPTPPRKTRAKTPGRVSFVGTGPGDASLLTVRAAELISQADVVITEQPEQAGLVTTDVEIVDGGMGEDGETLTHAARSKLVVKHARTGAHVVRL
;
A
#
# COMPACT_ATOMS: atom_id res chain seq x y z
N MET A 1 19.99 44.86 0.36
CA MET A 1 18.56 45.23 0.18
C MET A 1 17.77 43.94 0.34
N THR A 2 17.14 43.76 1.50
CA THR A 2 16.48 42.54 1.95
C THR A 2 14.98 42.66 1.66
N THR A 3 14.38 41.67 1.00
CA THR A 3 12.92 41.50 1.07
C THR A 3 12.53 40.04 1.27
N ARG A 4 12.06 39.81 2.49
CA ARG A 4 11.34 38.69 3.07
C ARG A 4 9.87 38.82 2.69
N GLN A 5 9.20 37.74 2.28
CA GLN A 5 7.73 37.53 2.34
C GLN A 5 7.42 36.16 1.68
N THR A 6 6.44 35.33 2.05
CA THR A 6 5.62 35.13 3.26
C THR A 6 4.86 33.81 3.07
N ARG A 7 4.48 33.19 4.19
CA ARG A 7 3.73 31.95 4.37
C ARG A 7 2.22 32.13 4.09
N LYS A 8 1.53 31.13 3.51
CA LYS A 8 0.08 30.88 3.69
C LYS A 8 -0.24 29.42 3.29
N LYS A 9 -0.22 28.46 4.21
CA LYS A 9 -1.37 27.91 4.98
C LYS A 9 -2.64 27.72 4.13
N ASN A 10 -2.93 26.46 3.78
CA ASN A 10 -4.30 26.05 3.44
C ASN A 10 -4.76 25.01 4.44
N THR A 11 -5.65 25.47 5.31
CA THR A 11 -6.38 24.70 6.33
C THR A 11 -7.75 24.39 5.73
N VAL A 12 -8.21 23.14 5.77
CA VAL A 12 -9.62 22.81 5.60
C VAL A 12 -10.12 22.17 6.88
N THR A 13 -11.03 22.90 7.51
CA THR A 13 -11.81 22.57 8.70
C THR A 13 -13.13 21.94 8.24
N VAL A 14 -13.58 20.86 8.89
CA VAL A 14 -15.02 20.59 9.05
C VAL A 14 -15.27 20.10 10.48
N GLN A 15 -16.15 20.83 11.15
CA GLN A 15 -16.64 20.68 12.54
C GLN A 15 -17.50 19.41 12.69
N THR A 16 -17.39 18.63 13.76
CA THR A 16 -18.03 18.77 15.10
C THR A 16 -19.56 18.84 15.07
N VAL A 17 -20.20 17.84 15.68
CA VAL A 17 -21.45 18.03 16.43
C VAL A 17 -21.25 17.45 17.83
N ASP A 18 -21.48 18.32 18.82
CA ASP A 18 -21.42 18.06 20.25
C ASP A 18 -22.59 17.21 20.74
N ALA A 19 -22.31 16.35 21.72
CA ALA A 19 -23.29 15.98 22.74
C ALA A 19 -22.56 15.87 24.08
N THR A 20 -22.94 16.80 24.95
CA THR A 20 -22.51 17.01 26.33
C THR A 20 -23.02 15.92 27.26
N GLU A 21 -22.17 15.41 28.16
CA GLU A 21 -22.51 15.22 29.58
C GLU A 21 -21.24 14.97 30.41
N GLN A 22 -21.09 15.76 31.48
CA GLN A 22 -20.04 15.74 32.49
C GLN A 22 -20.41 14.76 33.60
N ASP A 23 -19.45 14.09 34.25
CA ASP A 23 -19.24 14.27 35.70
C ASP A 23 -17.93 13.64 36.24
N ALA A 24 -17.41 14.31 37.28
CA ALA A 24 -16.63 13.82 38.42
C ALA A 24 -15.29 13.04 38.23
N GLY A 25 -14.18 13.79 38.38
CA GLY A 25 -13.20 13.59 39.45
C GLY A 25 -12.44 12.25 39.58
N THR A 26 -11.17 12.26 39.17
CA THR A 26 -10.01 11.81 39.98
C THR A 26 -8.73 12.23 39.26
N ALA A 27 -7.80 12.86 39.98
CA ALA A 27 -6.51 13.28 39.46
C ALA A 27 -5.67 12.06 39.07
N ALA A 28 -5.64 11.73 37.78
CA ALA A 28 -4.75 10.74 37.20
C ALA A 28 -3.52 11.45 36.62
N ALA A 29 -2.34 11.04 37.10
CA ALA A 29 -1.02 11.49 36.65
C ALA A 29 -0.89 11.49 35.11
N PRO A 30 -0.04 12.36 34.52
CA PRO A 30 0.15 12.41 33.08
C PRO A 30 0.68 11.06 32.58
N THR A 31 -0.20 10.30 31.93
CA THR A 31 0.17 9.03 31.29
C THR A 31 1.17 9.36 30.18
N PRO A 32 2.37 8.76 30.16
CA PRO A 32 3.36 9.04 29.14
C PRO A 32 2.77 8.72 27.76
N PRO A 33 3.08 9.51 26.71
CA PRO A 33 2.52 9.28 25.39
C PRO A 33 2.89 7.87 24.94
N ARG A 34 1.86 7.03 24.79
CA ARG A 34 1.99 5.66 24.27
C ARG A 34 2.62 5.76 22.90
N LYS A 35 3.90 5.39 22.79
CA LYS A 35 4.62 5.31 21.52
C LYS A 35 3.76 4.50 20.56
N THR A 36 3.22 5.15 19.53
CA THR A 36 2.52 4.45 18.45
C THR A 36 3.51 3.46 17.86
N ARG A 37 3.23 2.15 17.98
CA ARG A 37 4.08 1.13 17.35
C ARG A 37 4.20 1.50 15.87
N ALA A 38 5.42 1.76 15.41
CA ALA A 38 5.67 2.00 14.01
C ALA A 38 5.17 0.77 13.24
N LYS A 39 4.32 0.99 12.23
CA LYS A 39 3.89 -0.10 11.34
C LYS A 39 5.14 -0.64 10.66
N THR A 40 5.36 -1.94 10.74
CA THR A 40 6.44 -2.59 10.01
C THR A 40 6.21 -2.34 8.52
N PRO A 41 7.18 -1.78 7.78
CA PRO A 41 7.01 -1.59 6.34
C PRO A 41 6.85 -2.95 5.66
N GLY A 42 5.93 -3.01 4.68
CA GLY A 42 5.77 -4.18 3.84
C GLY A 42 6.98 -4.39 2.94
N ARG A 43 6.94 -5.46 2.15
CA ARG A 43 8.04 -5.86 1.27
C ARG A 43 7.53 -6.02 -0.15
N VAL A 44 8.40 -5.75 -1.13
CA VAL A 44 8.11 -5.91 -2.55
C VAL A 44 9.13 -6.86 -3.15
N SER A 45 8.66 -7.92 -3.82
CA SER A 45 9.49 -8.82 -4.60
C SER A 45 9.15 -8.70 -6.09
N PHE A 46 10.17 -8.45 -6.90
CA PHE A 46 10.05 -8.46 -8.35
C PHE A 46 10.42 -9.84 -8.86
N VAL A 47 9.52 -10.45 -9.62
CA VAL A 47 9.64 -11.84 -10.05
C VAL A 47 9.51 -11.90 -11.57
N GLY A 48 10.50 -12.49 -12.24
CA GLY A 48 10.38 -12.81 -13.65
C GLY A 48 9.50 -14.05 -13.83
N THR A 49 8.39 -13.92 -14.55
CA THR A 49 7.44 -15.01 -14.80
C THR A 49 7.86 -16.00 -15.88
N GLY A 50 8.94 -15.71 -16.61
CA GLY A 50 9.30 -16.48 -17.80
C GLY A 50 8.31 -16.26 -18.94
N PRO A 51 8.26 -17.16 -19.93
CA PRO A 51 7.51 -16.95 -21.17
C PRO A 51 5.99 -17.22 -21.07
N GLY A 52 5.47 -17.59 -19.89
CA GLY A 52 4.03 -17.74 -19.64
C GLY A 52 3.57 -19.13 -19.17
N ASP A 53 4.44 -20.15 -19.20
CA ASP A 53 4.13 -21.46 -18.60
C ASP A 53 4.47 -21.46 -17.11
N ALA A 54 3.50 -21.81 -16.26
CA ALA A 54 3.68 -21.88 -14.81
C ALA A 54 4.77 -22.89 -14.39
N SER A 55 4.99 -23.95 -15.18
CA SER A 55 6.06 -24.94 -14.93
C SER A 55 7.47 -24.37 -15.13
N LEU A 56 7.59 -23.22 -15.78
CA LEU A 56 8.87 -22.52 -15.99
C LEU A 56 9.16 -21.48 -14.90
N LEU A 57 8.27 -21.31 -13.93
CA LEU A 57 8.57 -20.50 -12.75
C LEU A 57 9.72 -21.15 -11.97
N THR A 58 10.65 -20.31 -11.52
CA THR A 58 11.67 -20.77 -10.58
C THR A 58 11.01 -21.21 -9.27
N VAL A 59 11.64 -22.15 -8.56
CA VAL A 59 11.18 -22.57 -7.22
C VAL A 59 11.00 -21.36 -6.31
N ARG A 60 11.92 -20.40 -6.36
CA ARG A 60 11.84 -19.18 -5.56
C ARG A 60 10.67 -18.27 -5.94
N ALA A 61 10.31 -18.21 -7.23
CA ALA A 61 9.15 -17.44 -7.69
C ALA A 61 7.86 -18.03 -7.13
N ALA A 62 7.67 -19.35 -7.23
CA ALA A 62 6.50 -20.04 -6.69
C ALA A 62 6.38 -19.88 -5.17
N GLU A 63 7.51 -19.96 -4.44
CA GLU A 63 7.55 -19.69 -3.00
C GLU A 63 7.11 -18.26 -2.66
N LEU A 64 7.58 -17.27 -3.41
CA LEU A 64 7.23 -15.87 -3.16
C LEU A 64 5.76 -15.59 -3.46
N ILE A 65 5.23 -16.12 -4.57
CA ILE A 65 3.83 -15.98 -4.96
C ILE A 65 2.92 -16.61 -3.90
N SER A 66 3.25 -17.81 -3.41
CA SER A 66 2.45 -18.50 -2.38
C SER A 66 2.47 -17.84 -1.01
N GLN A 67 3.47 -16.99 -0.72
CA GLN A 67 3.60 -16.23 0.53
C GLN A 67 3.15 -14.77 0.38
N ALA A 68 2.67 -14.38 -0.81
CA ALA A 68 2.24 -13.02 -1.08
C ALA A 68 0.87 -12.77 -0.45
N ASP A 69 0.68 -11.55 0.02
CA ASP A 69 -0.65 -11.05 0.35
C ASP A 69 -1.32 -10.44 -0.89
N VAL A 70 -0.50 -9.86 -1.79
CA VAL A 70 -0.95 -9.19 -3.01
C VAL A 70 0.00 -9.50 -4.15
N VAL A 71 -0.56 -9.88 -5.30
CA VAL A 71 0.16 -10.07 -6.56
C VAL A 71 -0.28 -9.01 -7.56
N ILE A 72 0.67 -8.23 -8.08
CA ILE A 72 0.42 -7.22 -9.11
C ILE A 72 0.94 -7.76 -10.44
N THR A 73 0.05 -7.91 -11.42
CA THR A 73 0.39 -8.36 -12.78
C THR A 73 0.71 -7.18 -13.69
N GLU A 74 1.57 -7.39 -14.68
CA GLU A 74 1.82 -6.44 -15.77
C GLU A 74 0.92 -6.70 -16.98
N GLN A 75 0.59 -7.97 -17.18
CA GLN A 75 -0.22 -8.44 -18.30
C GLN A 75 -1.31 -9.40 -17.76
N PRO A 76 -2.52 -9.40 -18.35
CA PRO A 76 -3.64 -10.20 -17.87
C PRO A 76 -3.34 -11.72 -17.89
N GLU A 77 -2.54 -12.20 -18.85
CA GLU A 77 -2.13 -13.60 -18.96
C GLU A 77 -1.34 -14.10 -17.73
N GLN A 78 -0.67 -13.21 -16.99
CA GLN A 78 0.12 -13.58 -15.82
C GLN A 78 -0.76 -13.99 -14.63
N ALA A 79 -2.05 -13.64 -14.62
CA ALA A 79 -2.97 -14.09 -13.59
C ALA A 79 -3.06 -15.62 -13.52
N GLY A 80 -2.90 -16.31 -14.66
CA GLY A 80 -2.88 -17.78 -14.73
C GLY A 80 -1.66 -18.44 -14.09
N LEU A 81 -0.62 -17.68 -13.78
CA LEU A 81 0.59 -18.17 -13.11
C LEU A 81 0.42 -18.27 -11.58
N VAL A 82 -0.61 -17.61 -11.05
CA VAL A 82 -0.91 -17.55 -9.63
C VAL A 82 -1.87 -18.69 -9.30
N THR A 83 -1.36 -19.73 -8.65
CA THR A 83 -2.13 -20.93 -8.31
C THR A 83 -2.74 -20.90 -6.91
N THR A 84 -2.46 -19.85 -6.14
CA THR A 84 -2.93 -19.64 -4.77
C THR A 84 -4.06 -18.63 -4.72
N ASP A 85 -4.92 -18.76 -3.70
CA ASP A 85 -5.98 -17.79 -3.41
C ASP A 85 -5.38 -16.52 -2.77
N VAL A 86 -4.90 -15.61 -3.61
CA VAL A 86 -4.25 -14.35 -3.22
C VAL A 86 -4.91 -13.20 -3.99
N GLU A 87 -4.87 -11.99 -3.42
CA GLU A 87 -5.40 -10.81 -4.10
C GLU A 87 -4.55 -10.49 -5.34
N ILE A 88 -5.15 -10.64 -6.53
CA ILE A 88 -4.53 -10.29 -7.81
C ILE A 88 -5.02 -8.91 -8.23
N VAL A 89 -4.08 -8.00 -8.47
CA VAL A 89 -4.34 -6.64 -8.92
C VAL A 89 -3.75 -6.45 -10.31
N ASP A 90 -4.58 -6.00 -11.25
CA ASP A 90 -4.11 -5.61 -12.58
C ASP A 90 -3.27 -4.32 -12.48
N GLY A 91 -1.98 -4.43 -12.77
CA GLY A 91 -1.06 -3.31 -12.88
C GLY A 91 -0.85 -2.85 -14.32
N GLY A 92 -1.35 -3.58 -15.31
CA GLY A 92 -1.27 -3.26 -16.73
C GLY A 92 -2.28 -2.19 -17.15
N MET A 93 -3.50 -2.25 -16.59
CA MET A 93 -4.62 -1.40 -16.99
C MET A 93 -5.17 -0.58 -15.80
N GLY A 94 -5.51 0.67 -16.05
CA GLY A 94 -6.17 1.54 -15.08
C GLY A 94 -7.68 1.31 -15.05
N GLU A 95 -8.36 1.92 -14.06
CA GLU A 95 -9.82 1.89 -13.94
C GLU A 95 -10.54 2.46 -15.18
N ASP A 96 -9.88 3.37 -15.89
CA ASP A 96 -10.37 4.00 -17.13
C ASP A 96 -10.13 3.13 -18.38
N GLY A 97 -9.55 1.94 -18.23
CA GLY A 97 -9.20 1.05 -19.34
C GLY A 97 -7.97 1.49 -20.15
N GLU A 98 -7.24 2.52 -19.69
CA GLU A 98 -5.97 2.92 -20.28
C GLU A 98 -4.80 2.14 -19.70
N THR A 99 -3.76 1.90 -20.51
CA THR A 99 -2.53 1.27 -20.03
C THR A 99 -1.85 2.14 -18.99
N LEU A 100 -1.58 1.56 -17.82
CA LEU A 100 -0.91 2.27 -16.72
C LEU A 100 0.52 2.66 -17.12
N THR A 101 0.87 3.91 -16.85
CA THR A 101 2.27 4.34 -16.94
C THR A 101 3.13 3.62 -15.89
N HIS A 102 4.43 3.48 -16.15
CA HIS A 102 5.38 2.91 -15.19
C HIS A 102 5.32 3.61 -13.81
N ALA A 103 5.11 4.94 -13.80
CA ALA A 103 4.99 5.70 -12.57
C ALA A 103 3.70 5.39 -11.81
N ALA A 104 2.57 5.27 -12.51
CA ALA A 104 1.29 4.90 -11.90
C ALA A 104 1.33 3.48 -11.32
N ARG A 105 1.89 2.53 -12.06
CA ARG A 105 2.10 1.15 -11.57
C ARG A 105 3.04 1.11 -10.35
N SER A 106 4.12 1.86 -10.38
CA SER A 106 5.03 1.95 -9.22
C SER A 106 4.32 2.53 -7.99
N LYS A 107 3.44 3.52 -8.17
CA LYS A 107 2.59 4.04 -7.07
C LYS A 107 1.64 2.98 -6.52
N LEU A 108 1.06 2.13 -7.37
CA LEU A 108 0.19 1.02 -6.97
C LEU A 108 0.94 0.01 -6.08
N VAL A 109 2.14 -0.39 -6.50
CA VAL A 109 3.01 -1.28 -5.72
C VAL A 109 3.33 -0.68 -4.35
N VAL A 110 3.75 0.59 -4.33
CA VAL A 110 4.09 1.29 -3.08
C VAL A 110 2.87 1.47 -2.18
N LYS A 111 1.67 1.72 -2.75
CA LYS A 111 0.42 1.83 -1.99
C LYS A 111 0.16 0.57 -1.17
N HIS A 112 0.29 -0.61 -1.79
CA HIS A 112 0.10 -1.90 -1.11
C HIS A 112 1.24 -2.18 -0.13
N ALA A 113 2.50 -1.95 -0.50
CA ALA A 113 3.62 -2.18 0.42
C ALA A 113 3.56 -1.32 1.69
N ARG A 114 2.98 -0.11 1.62
CA ARG A 114 2.80 0.78 2.79
C ARG A 114 1.79 0.28 3.81
N THR A 115 0.94 -0.69 3.47
CA THR A 115 0.01 -1.31 4.42
C THR A 115 0.71 -2.31 5.34
N GLY A 116 1.93 -2.75 4.98
CA GLY A 116 2.63 -3.85 5.64
C GLY A 116 2.61 -5.15 4.84
N ALA A 117 1.90 -5.18 3.70
CA ALA A 117 1.73 -6.37 2.87
C ALA A 117 3.03 -6.87 2.21
N HIS A 118 3.06 -8.18 1.95
CA HIS A 118 4.01 -8.83 1.05
C HIS A 118 3.49 -8.74 -0.38
N VAL A 119 4.06 -7.82 -1.15
CA VAL A 119 3.67 -7.55 -2.53
C VAL A 119 4.61 -8.27 -3.48
N VAL A 120 4.07 -9.05 -4.40
CA VAL A 120 4.81 -9.62 -5.52
C VAL A 120 4.40 -8.89 -6.80
N ARG A 121 5.38 -8.47 -7.59
CA ARG A 121 5.18 -7.91 -8.92
C ARG A 121 5.71 -8.89 -9.95
N LEU A 122 4.81 -9.34 -10.83
CA LEU A 122 5.08 -10.26 -11.94
C LEU A 122 5.51 -9.49 -13.20
#